data_AF-A0A2V8E9H2-F1
#
_entry.id   AF-A0A2V8E9H2-F1
#
_cell.length_a   1.000
_cell.length_b   1.000
_cell.length_c   1.000
_cell.angle_alpha   90.00
_cell.angle_beta   90.00
_cell.angle_gamma   90.00
#
_symmetry.space_group_name_H-M   'P 1'
#
loop_
_entity.id
_entity.type
_entity.pdbx_description
1 polymer ?
#
loop_
_entity_poly.entity_id
_entity_poly.type
_entity_poly.pdbx_seq_one_letter_code
_entity_poly.pdbx_strand_id
1 'polypeptide(L)'
;MSPGISTKYAWVTVVALTILLVTTATFAQQAPPPARDTLPSGPLVFDGSTRGPSGSIITGPKFRVVPMRGLSFPYALVFLPDGNMLITERAGRLRIVRHGVLDPQPIAGMPAVLDENLKGLNDVWVYFTSYKPKGTSPETAAATLARARFDGGNALTDFRELFTADTLVAGPSAARMVFGRDGKVYLAIGIPIPSRLGPGVATVTDAQDPASHYGKILRLNDDGSVPQDNPFVGRAGYKPEIYALGIRNSMGIVIHPVTGEIWESENGPQGGDEVNIIRAGQTDRRHRPGVGPADAGGHGAARAVLGSVHRAVGHGLLHRRQVCSVEGEPVPGRSRRNTAAAGRVEPARFADTSGDAPR
;
A
#
# COMPACT_ATOMS: atom_id res chain seq x y z
N MET A 1 -17.41 -81.84 14.18
CA MET A 1 -18.11 -80.67 14.75
C MET A 1 -17.09 -79.71 15.34
N SER A 2 -16.92 -78.54 14.71
CA SER A 2 -16.59 -77.26 15.36
C SER A 2 -16.63 -76.17 14.29
N PRO A 3 -17.69 -75.35 14.24
CA PRO A 3 -17.77 -74.20 13.36
C PRO A 3 -17.21 -72.96 14.06
N GLY A 4 -16.70 -71.97 13.31
CA GLY A 4 -16.67 -70.59 13.80
C GLY A 4 -15.33 -69.84 13.75
N ILE A 5 -14.66 -69.80 12.60
CA ILE A 5 -13.59 -68.80 12.35
C ILE A 5 -14.03 -67.72 11.34
N SER A 6 -15.13 -67.91 10.62
CA SER A 6 -15.58 -66.99 9.55
C SER A 6 -16.28 -65.72 10.06
N THR A 7 -16.98 -65.77 11.19
CA THR A 7 -17.86 -64.66 11.60
C THR A 7 -17.13 -63.48 12.26
N LYS A 8 -15.92 -63.67 12.80
CA LYS A 8 -15.22 -62.61 13.57
C LYS A 8 -14.59 -61.53 12.68
N TYR A 9 -14.24 -61.85 11.43
CA TYR A 9 -13.63 -60.87 10.52
C TYR A 9 -14.65 -60.07 9.72
N ALA A 10 -15.86 -60.60 9.48
CA ALA A 10 -16.92 -59.88 8.77
C ALA A 10 -17.39 -58.63 9.54
N TRP A 11 -17.49 -58.70 10.87
CA TRP A 11 -17.92 -57.55 11.69
C TRP A 11 -16.85 -56.44 11.76
N VAL A 12 -15.56 -56.80 11.78
CA VAL A 12 -14.47 -55.81 11.80
C VAL A 12 -14.41 -55.04 10.49
N THR A 13 -14.61 -55.69 9.35
CA THR A 13 -14.61 -55.04 8.03
C THR A 13 -15.84 -54.16 7.82
N VAL A 14 -17.03 -54.56 8.31
CA VAL A 14 -18.25 -53.75 8.21
C VAL A 14 -18.16 -52.50 9.10
N VAL A 15 -17.61 -52.61 10.32
CA VAL A 15 -17.40 -51.47 11.22
C VAL A 15 -16.33 -50.51 10.68
N ALA A 16 -15.24 -51.04 10.12
CA ALA A 16 -14.20 -50.21 9.49
C ALA A 16 -14.73 -49.46 8.25
N LEU A 17 -15.57 -50.09 7.41
CA LEU A 17 -16.19 -49.45 6.25
C LEU A 17 -17.26 -48.42 6.64
N THR A 18 -18.04 -48.65 7.71
CA THR A 18 -19.00 -47.65 8.21
C THR A 18 -18.31 -46.46 8.86
N ILE A 19 -17.19 -46.66 9.57
CA ILE A 19 -16.39 -45.54 10.10
C ILE A 19 -15.73 -44.74 8.96
N LEU A 20 -15.30 -45.39 7.88
CA LEU A 20 -14.73 -44.71 6.71
C LEU A 20 -15.79 -43.93 5.89
N LEU A 21 -17.03 -44.44 5.81
CA LEU A 21 -18.15 -43.76 5.16
C LEU A 21 -18.74 -42.61 5.99
N VAL A 22 -18.74 -42.72 7.33
CA VAL A 22 -19.21 -41.64 8.22
C VAL A 22 -18.17 -40.51 8.35
N THR A 23 -16.87 -40.83 8.27
CA THR A 23 -15.80 -39.80 8.27
C THR A 23 -15.69 -39.06 6.95
N THR A 24 -15.98 -39.69 5.81
CA THR A 24 -15.99 -38.99 4.50
C THR A 24 -17.22 -38.09 4.31
N ALA A 25 -18.33 -38.38 4.97
CA ALA A 25 -19.54 -37.55 4.91
C ALA A 25 -19.50 -36.32 5.84
N THR A 26 -18.63 -36.29 6.87
CA THR A 26 -18.57 -35.17 7.83
C THR A 26 -17.55 -34.08 7.46
N PHE A 27 -16.68 -34.33 6.47
CA PHE A 27 -15.82 -33.29 5.89
C PHE A 27 -16.39 -32.65 4.61
N ALA A 28 -17.53 -33.13 4.12
CA ALA A 28 -18.26 -32.49 3.03
C ALA A 28 -19.31 -31.53 3.59
N GLN A 29 -19.18 -30.24 3.25
CA GLN A 29 -20.13 -29.14 3.50
C GLN A 29 -20.20 -28.61 4.94
N GLN A 30 -19.09 -28.07 5.45
CA GLN A 30 -19.25 -26.83 6.20
C GLN A 30 -19.73 -25.77 5.21
N ALA A 31 -20.97 -25.29 5.38
CA ALA A 31 -21.43 -24.10 4.67
C ALA A 31 -20.36 -23.01 4.87
N PRO A 32 -19.97 -22.27 3.81
CA PRO A 32 -19.04 -21.16 3.97
C PRO A 32 -19.56 -20.28 5.10
N PRO A 33 -18.68 -19.86 6.04
CA PRO A 33 -19.11 -19.00 7.14
C PRO A 33 -19.87 -17.82 6.54
N PRO A 34 -21.03 -17.44 7.12
CA PRO A 34 -21.81 -16.33 6.60
C PRO A 34 -20.88 -15.14 6.41
N ALA A 35 -21.01 -14.46 5.27
CA ALA A 35 -20.22 -13.27 4.98
C ALA A 35 -20.30 -12.37 6.21
N ARG A 36 -19.16 -12.16 6.85
CA ARG A 36 -19.07 -11.32 8.03
C ARG A 36 -19.45 -9.92 7.59
N ASP A 37 -20.71 -9.53 7.78
CA ASP A 37 -21.12 -8.14 7.68
C ASP A 37 -20.60 -7.43 8.93
N THR A 38 -19.27 -7.22 8.95
CA THR A 38 -18.52 -6.61 10.05
C THR A 38 -18.56 -5.10 10.01
N LEU A 39 -19.16 -4.50 8.96
CA LEU A 39 -19.23 -3.06 8.87
C LEU A 39 -20.34 -2.54 9.80
N PRO A 40 -20.05 -1.57 10.68
CA PRO A 40 -21.07 -0.95 11.52
C PRO A 40 -22.14 -0.27 10.64
N SER A 41 -23.33 -0.08 11.19
CA SER A 41 -24.43 0.63 10.50
C SER A 41 -24.22 2.15 10.46
N GLY A 42 -23.30 2.67 11.27
CA GLY A 42 -22.99 4.09 11.34
C GLY A 42 -21.53 4.37 11.70
N PRO A 43 -21.15 5.65 11.78
CA PRO A 43 -19.78 6.05 12.06
C PRO A 43 -19.31 5.61 13.45
N LEU A 44 -18.06 5.16 13.54
CA LEU A 44 -17.37 4.88 14.78
C LEU A 44 -16.43 6.04 15.12
N VAL A 45 -16.31 6.37 16.40
CA VAL A 45 -15.33 7.34 16.89
C VAL A 45 -14.27 6.60 17.69
N PHE A 46 -13.03 6.69 17.25
CA PHE A 46 -11.86 6.14 17.92
C PHE A 46 -11.13 7.27 18.65
N ASP A 47 -10.79 7.02 19.91
CA ASP A 47 -9.94 7.90 20.70
C ASP A 47 -8.58 7.20 20.88
N GLY A 48 -7.56 7.71 20.20
CA GLY A 48 -6.20 7.18 20.27
C GLY A 48 -5.46 7.54 21.55
N SER A 49 -6.13 8.17 22.52
CA SER A 49 -5.51 8.51 23.81
C SER A 49 -5.14 7.26 24.60
N THR A 50 -3.92 7.24 25.13
CA THR A 50 -3.39 6.11 25.91
C THR A 50 -3.05 6.56 27.33
N ARG A 51 -2.85 5.60 28.25
CA ARG A 51 -2.29 5.90 29.57
C ARG A 51 -0.78 5.67 29.52
N GLY A 52 -0.03 6.70 29.90
CA GLY A 52 1.42 6.58 30.07
C GLY A 52 1.80 5.77 31.30
N PRO A 53 3.09 5.42 31.46
CA PRO A 53 3.58 4.66 32.62
C PRO A 53 3.28 5.30 33.99
N SER A 54 3.09 6.63 34.04
CA SER A 54 2.71 7.39 35.24
C SER A 54 1.20 7.37 35.55
N GLY A 55 0.39 6.69 34.73
CA GLY A 55 -1.07 6.73 34.80
C GLY A 55 -1.71 7.99 34.20
N SER A 56 -0.91 8.98 33.79
CA SER A 56 -1.37 10.18 33.09
C SER A 56 -1.90 9.85 31.69
N ILE A 57 -2.94 10.55 31.24
CA ILE A 57 -3.46 10.40 29.88
C ILE A 57 -2.53 11.11 28.89
N ILE A 58 -2.03 10.35 27.92
CA ILE A 58 -1.37 10.87 26.73
C ILE A 58 -2.46 11.06 25.69
N THR A 59 -2.77 12.32 25.37
CA THR A 59 -3.82 12.64 24.40
C THR A 59 -3.39 12.16 23.02
N GLY A 60 -4.20 11.29 22.43
CA GLY A 60 -3.98 10.80 21.08
C GLY A 60 -4.95 11.44 20.09
N PRO A 61 -4.73 11.20 18.79
CA PRO A 61 -5.65 11.66 17.76
C PRO A 61 -7.02 10.99 17.90
N LYS A 62 -8.08 11.73 17.56
CA LYS A 62 -9.44 11.21 17.49
C LYS A 62 -9.84 11.06 16.03
N PHE A 63 -10.37 9.91 15.67
CA PHE A 63 -10.78 9.62 14.31
C PHE A 63 -12.24 9.23 14.26
N ARG A 64 -12.97 9.79 13.29
CA ARG A 64 -14.30 9.32 12.92
C ARG A 64 -14.17 8.43 11.69
N VAL A 65 -14.50 7.15 11.84
CA VAL A 65 -14.48 6.16 10.77
C VAL A 65 -15.90 5.99 10.25
N VAL A 66 -16.11 6.28 8.97
CA VAL A 66 -17.42 6.16 8.31
C VAL A 66 -17.42 4.88 7.47
N PRO A 67 -18.34 3.93 7.72
CA PRO A 67 -18.42 2.72 6.91
C PRO A 67 -18.91 3.03 5.49
N MET A 68 -18.26 2.44 4.49
CA MET A 68 -18.69 2.48 3.10
C MET A 68 -18.94 1.06 2.59
N ARG A 69 -20.06 0.87 1.88
CA ARG A 69 -20.51 -0.42 1.37
C ARG A 69 -20.52 -0.40 -0.16
N GLY A 70 -20.64 -1.59 -0.76
CA GLY A 70 -20.71 -1.73 -2.22
C GLY A 70 -19.36 -1.77 -2.94
N LEU A 71 -18.27 -1.81 -2.17
CA LEU A 71 -16.93 -2.09 -2.67
C LEU A 71 -16.61 -3.58 -2.55
N SER A 72 -15.85 -4.12 -3.48
CA SER A 72 -15.42 -5.51 -3.53
C SER A 72 -13.89 -5.55 -3.59
N PHE A 73 -13.27 -6.01 -2.49
CA PHE A 73 -11.81 -6.03 -2.30
C PHE A 73 -11.11 -4.72 -2.72
N PRO A 74 -11.48 -3.57 -2.13
CA PRO A 74 -10.80 -2.30 -2.41
C PRO A 74 -9.34 -2.37 -1.97
N TYR A 75 -8.42 -1.76 -2.73
CA TYR A 75 -6.98 -1.88 -2.48
C TYR A 75 -6.27 -0.54 -2.21
N ALA A 76 -6.55 0.48 -3.02
CA ALA A 76 -6.04 1.83 -2.84
C ALA A 76 -7.12 2.86 -3.14
N LEU A 77 -6.88 4.08 -2.67
CA LEU A 77 -7.71 5.23 -2.97
C LEU A 77 -6.84 6.47 -3.14
N VAL A 78 -7.37 7.45 -3.87
CA VAL A 78 -6.82 8.81 -3.94
C VAL A 78 -7.93 9.83 -3.89
N PHE A 79 -7.64 10.94 -3.22
CA PHE A 79 -8.49 12.12 -3.25
C PHE A 79 -8.18 12.96 -4.48
N LEU A 80 -9.23 13.34 -5.21
CA LEU A 80 -9.18 14.30 -6.29
C LEU A 80 -9.21 15.73 -5.73
N PRO A 81 -8.73 16.74 -6.50
CA PRO A 81 -8.69 18.13 -6.04
C PRO A 81 -10.05 18.73 -5.66
N ASP A 82 -11.15 18.18 -6.19
CA ASP A 82 -12.53 18.56 -5.90
C ASP A 82 -13.12 17.83 -4.68
N GLY A 83 -12.34 16.98 -4.01
CA GLY A 83 -12.75 16.19 -2.85
C GLY A 83 -13.41 14.85 -3.19
N ASN A 84 -13.59 14.53 -4.47
CA ASN A 84 -14.02 13.19 -4.90
C ASN A 84 -12.91 12.17 -4.66
N MET A 85 -13.23 10.88 -4.69
CA MET A 85 -12.23 9.81 -4.52
C MET A 85 -12.30 8.80 -5.64
N LEU A 86 -11.14 8.37 -6.13
CA LEU A 86 -11.04 7.16 -6.94
C LEU A 86 -10.58 6.01 -6.05
N ILE A 87 -11.13 4.81 -6.26
CA ILE A 87 -10.84 3.61 -5.47
C ILE A 87 -10.62 2.44 -6.42
N THR A 88 -9.50 1.73 -6.27
CA THR A 88 -9.23 0.51 -7.03
C THR A 88 -9.83 -0.69 -6.33
N GLU A 89 -10.38 -1.61 -7.11
CA GLU A 89 -10.80 -2.93 -6.68
C GLU A 89 -9.94 -3.98 -7.38
N ARG A 90 -9.48 -4.98 -6.62
CA ARG A 90 -8.53 -6.00 -7.13
C ARG A 90 -9.02 -6.72 -8.39
N ALA A 91 -10.34 -6.84 -8.55
CA ALA A 91 -11.01 -7.36 -9.73
C ALA A 91 -10.83 -6.54 -11.03
N GLY A 92 -9.98 -5.52 -11.04
CA GLY A 92 -9.70 -4.69 -12.22
C GLY A 92 -10.67 -3.54 -12.42
N ARG A 93 -11.44 -3.18 -11.39
CA ARG A 93 -12.40 -2.08 -11.46
C ARG A 93 -11.84 -0.84 -10.79
N LEU A 94 -12.12 0.30 -11.40
CA LEU A 94 -11.92 1.61 -10.79
C LEU A 94 -13.29 2.17 -10.41
N ARG A 95 -13.45 2.55 -9.15
CA ARG A 95 -14.67 3.11 -8.58
C ARG A 95 -14.47 4.58 -8.31
N ILE A 96 -15.55 5.35 -8.33
CA ILE A 96 -15.53 6.76 -7.95
C ILE A 96 -16.56 7.02 -6.85
N VAL A 97 -16.16 7.81 -5.86
CA VAL A 97 -17.04 8.36 -4.84
C VAL A 97 -17.18 9.85 -5.11
N ARG A 98 -18.42 10.30 -5.32
CA ARG A 98 -18.74 11.70 -5.56
C ARG A 98 -19.55 12.25 -4.41
N HIS A 99 -19.07 13.34 -3.81
CA HIS A 99 -19.73 13.96 -2.65
C HIS A 99 -20.07 12.94 -1.53
N GLY A 100 -19.16 11.99 -1.27
CA GLY A 100 -19.34 10.94 -0.26
C GLY A 100 -20.22 9.75 -0.67
N VAL A 101 -20.76 9.75 -1.90
CA VAL A 101 -21.61 8.65 -2.42
C VAL A 101 -20.86 7.85 -3.48
N LEU A 102 -20.80 6.53 -3.29
CA LEU A 102 -20.20 5.61 -4.27
C LEU A 102 -21.07 5.54 -5.52
N ASP A 103 -20.46 5.75 -6.68
CA ASP A 103 -21.15 5.56 -7.96
C ASP A 103 -21.49 4.08 -8.16
N PRO A 104 -22.75 3.75 -8.54
CA PRO A 104 -23.13 2.37 -8.80
C PRO A 104 -22.36 1.75 -9.97
N GLN A 105 -21.91 2.56 -10.94
CA GLN A 105 -21.16 2.07 -12.09
C GLN A 105 -19.65 2.30 -11.91
N PRO A 106 -18.81 1.31 -12.24
CA PRO A 106 -17.36 1.51 -12.29
C PRO A 106 -16.98 2.41 -13.48
N ILE A 107 -15.82 3.07 -13.35
CA ILE A 107 -15.18 3.82 -14.44
C ILE A 107 -14.74 2.84 -15.54
N ALA A 108 -15.07 3.13 -16.78
CA ALA A 108 -14.70 2.33 -17.95
C ALA A 108 -13.25 2.60 -18.41
N GLY A 109 -12.73 1.74 -19.31
CA GLY A 109 -11.40 1.93 -19.91
C GLY A 109 -10.23 1.37 -19.10
N MET A 110 -10.50 0.58 -18.06
CA MET A 110 -9.46 -0.17 -17.35
C MET A 110 -8.91 -1.33 -18.21
N PRO A 111 -7.61 -1.67 -18.10
CA PRO A 111 -7.04 -2.85 -18.75
C PRO A 111 -7.54 -4.13 -18.09
N ALA A 112 -7.44 -5.27 -18.79
CA ALA A 112 -7.62 -6.58 -18.18
C ALA A 112 -6.51 -6.83 -17.14
N VAL A 113 -6.86 -7.36 -15.97
CA VAL A 113 -5.92 -7.71 -14.88
C VAL A 113 -6.16 -9.14 -14.40
N LEU A 114 -5.14 -9.74 -13.77
CA LEU A 114 -5.28 -11.03 -13.10
C LEU A 114 -5.75 -10.82 -11.65
N ASP A 115 -7.02 -11.14 -11.34
CA ASP A 115 -7.59 -11.03 -9.98
C ASP A 115 -7.44 -12.34 -9.19
N GLU A 116 -6.31 -12.49 -8.51
CA GLU A 116 -6.03 -13.67 -7.69
C GLU A 116 -5.04 -13.29 -6.58
N ASN A 117 -5.34 -13.51 -5.30
CA ASN A 117 -4.44 -13.23 -4.13
C ASN A 117 -3.53 -11.97 -4.22
N LEU A 118 -3.79 -10.77 -3.69
CA LEU A 118 -2.92 -9.56 -3.91
C LEU A 118 -2.60 -9.16 -5.37
N LYS A 119 -2.74 -10.02 -6.38
CA LYS A 119 -2.75 -9.64 -7.79
C LYS A 119 -4.09 -8.96 -8.09
N GLY A 120 -4.07 -8.07 -9.08
CA GLY A 120 -5.21 -7.23 -9.44
C GLY A 120 -4.80 -5.81 -9.78
N LEU A 121 -5.76 -4.88 -9.76
CA LEU A 121 -5.50 -3.43 -9.79
C LEU A 121 -5.19 -2.93 -8.38
N ASN A 122 -4.07 -2.24 -8.21
CA ASN A 122 -3.53 -1.84 -6.91
C ASN A 122 -3.61 -0.33 -6.69
N ASP A 123 -2.63 0.49 -7.07
CA ASP A 123 -2.62 1.94 -6.74
C ASP A 123 -3.45 2.83 -7.69
N VAL A 124 -3.78 4.06 -7.28
CA VAL A 124 -4.48 5.05 -8.12
C VAL A 124 -3.93 6.46 -7.96
N TRP A 125 -3.19 6.92 -8.96
CA TRP A 125 -3.21 8.31 -9.43
C TRP A 125 -3.75 8.22 -10.87
N VAL A 126 -3.51 9.17 -11.76
CA VAL A 126 -3.54 8.88 -13.21
C VAL A 126 -2.58 7.71 -13.56
N TYR A 127 -1.85 7.16 -12.58
CA TYR A 127 -0.99 6.00 -12.60
C TYR A 127 -1.56 4.82 -11.80
N PHE A 128 -1.32 3.60 -12.25
CA PHE A 128 -1.82 2.38 -11.62
C PHE A 128 -0.74 1.32 -11.56
N THR A 129 -0.69 0.56 -10.47
CA THR A 129 0.06 -0.69 -10.41
C THR A 129 -0.87 -1.88 -10.60
N SER A 130 -0.42 -2.89 -11.34
CA SER A 130 -1.19 -4.12 -11.52
C SER A 130 -0.31 -5.34 -11.79
N TYR A 131 -0.91 -6.52 -11.79
CA TYR A 131 -0.27 -7.75 -12.27
C TYR A 131 -0.90 -8.19 -13.59
N LYS A 132 -0.13 -8.03 -14.66
CA LYS A 132 -0.53 -8.39 -16.03
C LYS A 132 -0.21 -9.86 -16.29
N PRO A 133 -1.16 -10.68 -16.81
CA PRO A 133 -0.87 -12.05 -17.23
C PRO A 133 0.36 -12.11 -18.15
N LYS A 134 1.31 -12.99 -17.85
CA LYS A 134 2.57 -13.13 -18.60
C LYS A 134 3.08 -14.56 -18.50
N GLY A 135 3.64 -15.09 -19.59
CA GLY A 135 4.08 -16.49 -19.68
C GLY A 135 3.00 -17.42 -20.23
N THR A 136 3.25 -18.73 -20.16
CA THR A 136 2.34 -19.76 -20.70
C THR A 136 1.36 -20.32 -19.66
N SER A 137 1.56 -19.98 -18.38
CA SER A 137 0.68 -20.40 -17.28
C SER A 137 -0.35 -19.31 -16.97
N PRO A 138 -1.63 -19.67 -16.74
CA PRO A 138 -2.66 -18.70 -16.32
C PRO A 138 -2.38 -18.11 -14.92
N GLU A 139 -1.52 -18.74 -14.13
CA GLU A 139 -1.20 -18.31 -12.76
C GLU A 139 -0.03 -17.31 -12.69
N THR A 140 0.68 -17.11 -13.81
CA THR A 140 1.86 -16.24 -13.87
C THR A 140 1.54 -14.85 -14.38
N ALA A 141 2.14 -13.84 -13.75
CA ALA A 141 1.97 -12.45 -14.11
C ALA A 141 3.27 -11.65 -13.98
N ALA A 142 3.25 -10.36 -14.32
CA ALA A 142 4.32 -9.42 -14.04
C ALA A 142 3.78 -8.13 -13.44
N ALA A 143 4.48 -7.61 -12.42
CA ALA A 143 4.19 -6.30 -11.87
C ALA A 143 4.35 -5.23 -12.95
N THR A 144 3.32 -4.41 -13.12
CA THR A 144 3.22 -3.41 -14.18
C THR A 144 2.84 -2.07 -13.56
N LEU A 145 3.51 -1.00 -14.01
CA LEU A 145 3.11 0.38 -13.78
C LEU A 145 2.56 0.94 -15.09
N ALA A 146 1.35 1.49 -15.03
CA ALA A 146 0.69 2.11 -16.17
C ALA A 146 0.17 3.50 -15.80
N ARG A 147 -0.25 4.27 -16.80
CA ARG A 147 -0.85 5.60 -16.67
C ARG A 147 -2.01 5.77 -17.64
N ALA A 148 -3.07 6.48 -17.25
CA ALA A 148 -4.18 6.86 -18.09
C ALA A 148 -4.81 8.18 -17.61
N ARG A 149 -5.28 9.02 -18.54
CA ARG A 149 -5.92 10.30 -18.27
C ARG A 149 -7.35 10.12 -17.75
N PHE A 150 -7.64 10.79 -16.64
CA PHE A 150 -9.00 10.95 -16.10
C PHE A 150 -9.41 12.41 -16.23
N ASP A 151 -10.52 12.66 -16.92
CA ASP A 151 -11.06 14.01 -17.17
C ASP A 151 -12.21 14.38 -16.23
N GLY A 152 -12.50 13.53 -15.24
CA GLY A 152 -13.64 13.69 -14.34
C GLY A 152 -14.93 13.03 -14.83
N GLY A 153 -14.93 12.43 -16.03
CA GLY A 153 -16.06 11.69 -16.59
C GLY A 153 -16.19 10.26 -16.04
N ASN A 154 -16.65 9.35 -16.91
CA ASN A 154 -16.96 7.96 -16.56
C ASN A 154 -16.00 6.95 -17.20
N ALA A 155 -14.89 7.42 -17.79
CA ALA A 155 -13.91 6.57 -18.44
C ALA A 155 -12.49 7.13 -18.27
N LEU A 156 -11.51 6.23 -18.30
CA LEU A 156 -10.11 6.58 -18.51
C LEU A 156 -9.81 6.64 -20.01
N THR A 157 -8.88 7.52 -20.39
CA THR A 157 -8.36 7.65 -21.76
C THR A 157 -6.83 7.60 -21.76
N ASP A 158 -6.20 7.49 -22.93
CA ASP A 158 -4.74 7.58 -23.06
C ASP A 158 -3.95 6.58 -22.19
N PHE A 159 -4.43 5.35 -22.06
CA PHE A 159 -3.76 4.30 -21.31
C PHE A 159 -2.40 3.95 -21.91
N ARG A 160 -1.37 3.89 -21.07
CA ARG A 160 0.01 3.54 -21.43
C ARG A 160 0.66 2.72 -20.34
N GLU A 161 1.29 1.62 -20.70
CA GLU A 161 2.23 0.91 -19.82
C GLU A 161 3.54 1.69 -19.78
N LEU A 162 4.03 1.99 -18.58
CA LEU A 162 5.27 2.74 -18.35
C LEU A 162 6.43 1.81 -17.99
N PHE A 163 6.12 0.74 -17.25
CA PHE A 163 7.11 -0.24 -16.82
C PHE A 163 6.42 -1.59 -16.59
N THR A 164 7.07 -2.68 -16.99
CA THR A 164 6.62 -4.05 -16.71
C THR A 164 7.83 -4.88 -16.30
N ALA A 165 7.73 -5.55 -15.15
CA ALA A 165 8.77 -6.44 -14.67
C ALA A 165 9.07 -7.54 -15.71
N ASP A 166 10.35 -7.83 -15.89
CA ASP A 166 10.84 -8.80 -16.86
C ASP A 166 10.63 -10.25 -16.41
N THR A 167 10.74 -10.55 -15.11
CA THR A 167 10.47 -11.88 -14.53
C THR A 167 9.01 -12.10 -14.15
N LEU A 168 8.61 -13.38 -14.14
CA LEU A 168 7.27 -13.82 -13.80
C LEU A 168 7.11 -13.90 -12.29
N VAL A 169 5.90 -13.64 -11.80
CA VAL A 169 5.47 -13.99 -10.45
C VAL A 169 4.43 -15.10 -10.49
N ALA A 170 4.57 -16.08 -9.62
CA ALA A 170 3.52 -16.99 -9.20
C ALA A 170 3.28 -16.76 -7.70
N GLY A 171 2.03 -16.80 -7.25
CA GLY A 171 1.67 -16.48 -5.86
C GLY A 171 1.54 -14.97 -5.54
N PRO A 172 1.30 -14.62 -4.26
CA PRO A 172 1.05 -13.25 -3.83
C PRO A 172 2.31 -12.39 -3.85
N SER A 173 2.20 -11.19 -4.42
CA SER A 173 3.24 -10.17 -4.46
C SER A 173 2.53 -8.82 -4.54
N ALA A 174 2.98 -7.86 -3.75
CA ALA A 174 2.40 -6.52 -3.70
C ALA A 174 3.17 -5.57 -4.62
N ALA A 175 2.42 -4.64 -5.22
CA ALA A 175 2.98 -3.55 -6.00
C ALA A 175 2.36 -2.23 -5.53
N ARG A 176 3.18 -1.35 -4.95
CA ARG A 176 2.78 -0.06 -4.39
C ARG A 176 3.61 1.06 -4.98
N MET A 177 3.05 2.25 -5.11
CA MET A 177 3.80 3.37 -5.64
C MET A 177 3.58 4.66 -4.85
N VAL A 178 4.54 5.56 -4.95
CA VAL A 178 4.38 6.93 -4.45
C VAL A 178 5.21 7.88 -5.30
N PHE A 179 4.71 9.11 -5.49
CA PHE A 179 5.52 10.19 -6.04
C PHE A 179 6.41 10.78 -4.96
N GLY A 180 7.72 10.80 -5.21
CA GLY A 180 8.69 11.50 -4.39
C GLY A 180 8.59 13.01 -4.55
N ARG A 181 9.23 13.74 -3.62
CA ARG A 181 9.34 15.22 -3.70
C ARG A 181 10.20 15.67 -4.88
N ASP A 182 11.00 14.78 -5.43
CA ASP A 182 11.82 14.99 -6.62
C ASP A 182 11.03 14.79 -7.94
N GLY A 183 9.72 14.55 -7.85
CA GLY A 183 8.85 14.32 -8.99
C GLY A 183 9.04 12.96 -9.66
N LYS A 184 9.74 12.02 -9.00
CA LYS A 184 9.94 10.65 -9.50
C LYS A 184 8.91 9.70 -8.92
N VAL A 185 8.68 8.60 -9.62
CA VAL A 185 7.84 7.50 -9.14
C VAL A 185 8.73 6.50 -8.42
N TYR A 186 8.40 6.22 -7.16
CA TYR A 186 8.97 5.11 -6.40
C TYR A 186 8.00 3.94 -6.46
N LEU A 187 8.44 2.81 -7.01
CA LEU A 187 7.64 1.61 -7.19
C LEU A 187 8.22 0.49 -6.34
N ALA A 188 7.49 0.07 -5.30
CA ALA A 188 7.82 -1.10 -4.51
C ALA A 188 7.24 -2.35 -5.17
N ILE A 189 8.09 -3.35 -5.42
CA ILE A 189 7.68 -4.66 -5.95
C ILE A 189 8.13 -5.73 -4.97
N GLY A 190 7.16 -6.37 -4.31
CA GLY A 190 7.42 -7.42 -3.34
C GLY A 190 7.88 -8.73 -3.98
N ILE A 191 8.77 -9.46 -3.33
CA ILE A 191 9.13 -10.82 -3.71
C ILE A 191 8.05 -11.83 -3.29
N PRO A 192 7.60 -12.74 -4.17
CA PRO A 192 6.61 -13.73 -3.81
C PRO A 192 7.23 -14.87 -2.99
N ILE A 193 6.38 -15.58 -2.25
CA ILE A 193 6.64 -16.99 -1.96
C ILE A 193 5.88 -17.77 -3.04
N PRO A 194 6.58 -18.30 -4.06
CA PRO A 194 5.91 -18.84 -5.21
C PRO A 194 5.11 -20.09 -4.85
N SER A 195 3.83 -20.13 -5.24
CA SER A 195 2.99 -21.33 -5.14
C SER A 195 3.49 -22.45 -6.06
N ARG A 196 4.28 -22.09 -7.08
CA ARG A 196 4.87 -23.00 -8.06
C ARG A 196 6.22 -22.48 -8.52
N LEU A 197 7.22 -23.35 -8.54
CA LEU A 197 8.52 -23.07 -9.15
C LEU A 197 8.47 -23.34 -10.66
N GLY A 198 9.20 -22.54 -11.42
CA GLY A 198 9.33 -22.72 -12.86
C GLY A 198 10.36 -21.76 -13.46
N PRO A 199 10.80 -21.99 -14.71
CA PRO A 199 11.74 -21.11 -15.38
C PRO A 199 11.22 -19.67 -15.43
N GLY A 200 12.05 -18.71 -15.00
CA GLY A 200 11.71 -17.28 -15.03
C GLY A 200 10.70 -16.82 -13.97
N VAL A 201 10.27 -17.69 -13.05
CA VAL A 201 9.44 -17.32 -11.89
C VAL A 201 10.35 -16.84 -10.76
N ALA A 202 10.10 -15.62 -10.28
CA ALA A 202 10.83 -15.02 -9.17
C ALA A 202 10.68 -15.85 -7.88
N THR A 203 11.76 -15.94 -7.13
CA THR A 203 11.88 -16.70 -5.88
C THR A 203 12.48 -15.81 -4.79
N VAL A 204 12.40 -16.22 -3.53
CA VAL A 204 12.89 -15.40 -2.40
C VAL A 204 14.33 -14.89 -2.54
N THR A 205 15.20 -15.58 -3.29
CA THR A 205 16.59 -15.14 -3.55
C THR A 205 16.70 -13.93 -4.46
N ASP A 206 15.72 -13.71 -5.34
CA ASP A 206 15.67 -12.56 -6.26
C ASP A 206 15.68 -11.23 -5.51
N ALA A 207 15.23 -11.18 -4.25
CA ALA A 207 15.28 -9.95 -3.44
C ALA A 207 16.70 -9.37 -3.35
N GLN A 208 17.72 -10.23 -3.30
CA GLN A 208 19.14 -9.84 -3.28
C GLN A 208 19.79 -9.83 -4.67
N ASP A 209 19.14 -10.38 -5.70
CA ASP A 209 19.66 -10.39 -7.07
C ASP A 209 19.52 -8.98 -7.69
N PRO A 210 20.63 -8.31 -8.03
CA PRO A 210 20.61 -7.01 -8.68
C PRO A 210 20.10 -7.05 -10.13
N ALA A 211 20.00 -8.24 -10.74
CA ALA A 211 19.47 -8.44 -12.07
C ALA A 211 17.95 -8.72 -12.09
N SER A 212 17.28 -8.69 -10.92
CA SER A 212 15.83 -8.95 -10.79
C SER A 212 15.05 -7.70 -10.36
N HIS A 213 13.78 -7.61 -10.76
CA HIS A 213 12.86 -6.54 -10.37
C HIS A 213 12.12 -6.79 -9.06
N TYR A 214 12.15 -8.01 -8.52
CA TYR A 214 11.37 -8.35 -7.35
C TYR A 214 12.17 -8.22 -6.06
N GLY A 215 11.47 -7.87 -4.98
CA GLY A 215 12.09 -7.49 -3.70
C GLY A 215 12.89 -6.19 -3.82
N LYS A 216 12.35 -5.22 -4.59
CA LYS A 216 13.02 -3.95 -4.93
C LYS A 216 12.12 -2.75 -4.66
N ILE A 217 12.76 -1.63 -4.37
CA ILE A 217 12.20 -0.29 -4.63
C ILE A 217 12.85 0.20 -5.92
N LEU A 218 12.04 0.47 -6.94
CA LEU A 218 12.48 1.08 -8.19
C LEU A 218 12.22 2.59 -8.13
N ARG A 219 13.04 3.38 -8.83
CA ARG A 219 12.83 4.83 -9.02
C ARG A 219 12.82 5.13 -10.51
N LEU A 220 11.71 5.66 -10.98
CA LEU A 220 11.41 5.92 -12.40
C LEU A 220 11.06 7.40 -12.59
N ASN A 221 11.32 7.93 -13.78
CA ASN A 221 10.68 9.16 -14.23
C ASN A 221 9.17 8.94 -14.40
N ASP A 222 8.41 10.03 -14.51
CA ASP A 222 6.96 10.01 -14.65
C ASP A 222 6.49 9.39 -15.98
N ASP A 223 7.39 9.25 -16.96
CA ASP A 223 7.19 8.53 -18.22
C ASP A 223 7.65 7.07 -18.19
N GLY A 224 8.15 6.59 -17.04
CA GLY A 224 8.68 5.23 -16.88
C GLY A 224 10.16 5.06 -17.23
N SER A 225 10.82 6.09 -17.78
CA SER A 225 12.25 6.02 -18.08
C SER A 225 13.11 6.05 -16.81
N VAL A 226 14.37 5.64 -16.92
CA VAL A 226 15.28 5.57 -15.77
C VAL A 226 15.92 6.94 -15.50
N PRO A 227 15.82 7.49 -14.27
CA PRO A 227 16.57 8.68 -13.89
C PRO A 227 18.08 8.43 -13.94
N GLN A 228 18.83 9.34 -14.56
CA GLN A 228 20.28 9.19 -14.75
C GLN A 228 21.07 9.21 -13.44
N ASP A 229 20.49 9.80 -12.38
CA ASP A 229 21.05 9.89 -11.04
C ASP A 229 20.67 8.69 -10.14
N ASN A 230 20.08 7.64 -10.69
CA ASN A 230 19.81 6.42 -9.93
C ASN A 230 21.11 5.75 -9.45
N PRO A 231 21.11 5.13 -8.25
CA PRO A 231 22.32 4.68 -7.55
C PRO A 231 23.08 3.55 -8.25
N PHE A 232 22.44 2.84 -9.19
CA PHE A 232 23.03 1.69 -9.89
C PHE A 232 23.15 1.90 -11.40
N VAL A 233 22.89 3.10 -11.91
CA VAL A 233 23.13 3.43 -13.33
C VAL A 233 24.61 3.21 -13.67
N GLY A 234 24.86 2.50 -14.76
CA GLY A 234 26.22 2.17 -15.23
C GLY A 234 26.93 1.07 -14.43
N ARG A 235 26.31 0.49 -13.40
CA ARG A 235 26.90 -0.62 -12.64
C ARG A 235 26.61 -1.96 -13.32
N ALA A 236 27.66 -2.67 -13.72
CA ALA A 236 27.54 -3.96 -14.38
C ALA A 236 26.73 -4.98 -13.53
N GLY A 237 25.77 -5.66 -14.17
CA GLY A 237 24.92 -6.66 -13.54
C GLY A 237 23.74 -6.10 -12.72
N TYR A 238 23.60 -4.78 -12.59
CA TYR A 238 22.48 -4.15 -11.92
C TYR A 238 21.47 -3.61 -12.93
N LYS A 239 20.18 -3.75 -12.61
CA LYS A 239 19.14 -3.00 -13.31
C LYS A 239 19.20 -1.52 -12.90
N PRO A 240 19.28 -0.58 -13.86
CA PRO A 240 19.50 0.83 -13.57
C PRO A 240 18.31 1.54 -12.88
N GLU A 241 17.10 1.01 -12.98
CA GLU A 241 15.89 1.48 -12.30
C GLU A 241 15.86 1.18 -10.79
N ILE A 242 16.74 0.29 -10.29
CA ILE A 242 16.76 -0.06 -8.87
C ILE A 242 17.21 1.15 -8.05
N TYR A 243 16.41 1.50 -7.03
CA TYR A 243 16.73 2.50 -6.03
C TYR A 243 17.23 1.86 -4.73
N ALA A 244 16.56 0.80 -4.28
CA ALA A 244 16.95 -0.01 -3.13
C ALA A 244 16.54 -1.47 -3.37
N LEU A 245 17.17 -2.40 -2.65
CA LEU A 245 16.92 -3.84 -2.78
C LEU A 245 16.84 -4.56 -1.45
N GLY A 246 16.21 -5.73 -1.46
CA GLY A 246 16.16 -6.65 -0.32
C GLY A 246 14.87 -6.58 0.49
N ILE A 247 13.83 -5.87 0.03
CA ILE A 247 12.52 -5.90 0.68
C ILE A 247 11.82 -7.24 0.42
N ARG A 248 10.99 -7.69 1.35
CA ARG A 248 10.11 -8.86 1.23
C ARG A 248 8.88 -8.48 0.43
N ASN A 249 7.84 -7.91 1.04
CA ASN A 249 6.58 -7.68 0.37
C ASN A 249 5.92 -6.40 0.88
N SER A 250 6.28 -5.30 0.23
CA SER A 250 5.85 -3.96 0.63
C SER A 250 4.35 -3.79 0.43
N MET A 251 3.63 -3.58 1.54
CA MET A 251 2.20 -3.33 1.55
C MET A 251 1.87 -1.83 1.65
N GLY A 252 2.81 -1.01 2.10
CA GLY A 252 2.65 0.43 2.24
C GLY A 252 3.95 1.15 1.90
N ILE A 253 3.83 2.26 1.16
CA ILE A 253 4.93 3.18 0.89
C ILE A 253 4.38 4.60 0.87
N VAL A 254 5.05 5.53 1.57
CA VAL A 254 4.64 6.92 1.68
C VAL A 254 5.84 7.84 1.77
N ILE A 255 5.66 9.09 1.36
CA ILE A 255 6.63 10.15 1.63
C ILE A 255 6.28 10.81 2.96
N HIS A 256 7.23 10.81 3.89
CA HIS A 256 7.06 11.48 5.17
C HIS A 256 6.88 13.00 4.96
N PRO A 257 5.79 13.62 5.46
CA PRO A 257 5.37 14.96 5.03
C PRO A 257 6.26 16.10 5.52
N VAL A 258 7.15 15.84 6.48
CA VAL A 258 8.12 16.85 6.97
C VAL A 258 9.50 16.59 6.37
N THR A 259 10.09 15.43 6.69
CA THR A 259 11.45 15.06 6.25
C THR A 259 11.57 14.75 4.76
N GLY A 260 10.50 14.29 4.11
CA GLY A 260 10.55 13.85 2.70
C GLY A 260 11.17 12.47 2.52
N GLU A 261 11.46 11.76 3.61
CA GLU A 261 11.96 10.38 3.57
C GLU A 261 10.89 9.42 3.06
N ILE A 262 11.33 8.37 2.39
CA ILE A 262 10.44 7.29 1.95
C ILE A 262 10.31 6.31 3.10
N TRP A 263 9.08 6.17 3.60
CA TRP A 263 8.72 5.19 4.60
C TRP A 263 7.99 4.05 3.92
N GLU A 264 8.39 2.84 4.27
CA GLU A 264 7.94 1.60 3.66
C GLU A 264 7.53 0.64 4.77
N SER A 265 6.50 -0.17 4.53
CA SER A 265 6.11 -1.25 5.43
C SER A 265 5.87 -2.54 4.67
N GLU A 266 6.43 -3.62 5.17
CA GLU A 266 6.41 -4.92 4.53
C GLU A 266 5.97 -6.04 5.47
N ASN A 267 5.37 -7.08 4.89
CA ASN A 267 5.05 -8.28 5.65
C ASN A 267 6.23 -9.25 5.66
N GLY A 268 6.61 -9.69 6.85
CA GLY A 268 7.50 -10.82 7.03
C GLY A 268 6.82 -12.16 6.68
N PRO A 269 7.52 -13.29 6.83
CA PRO A 269 6.93 -14.62 6.64
C PRO A 269 5.97 -14.98 7.79
N GLN A 270 6.49 -15.48 8.92
CA GLN A 270 5.70 -15.82 10.11
C GLN A 270 6.02 -14.83 11.24
N GLY A 271 5.57 -13.59 11.07
CA GLY A 271 6.03 -12.43 11.84
C GLY A 271 7.28 -11.78 11.24
N GLY A 272 7.80 -10.76 11.93
CA GLY A 272 8.91 -9.94 11.40
C GLY A 272 8.45 -8.89 10.39
N ASP A 273 7.24 -8.37 10.53
CA ASP A 273 6.77 -7.21 9.78
C ASP A 273 7.60 -5.98 10.14
N GLU A 274 7.82 -5.12 9.16
CA GLU A 274 8.79 -4.04 9.29
C GLU A 274 8.21 -2.70 8.87
N VAL A 275 8.81 -1.65 9.43
CA VAL A 275 8.71 -0.28 8.91
C VAL A 275 10.12 0.20 8.66
N ASN A 276 10.41 0.55 7.42
CA ASN A 276 11.73 0.89 6.93
C ASN A 276 11.77 2.33 6.42
N ILE A 277 12.89 3.00 6.65
CA ILE A 277 13.22 4.25 5.96
C ILE A 277 14.12 3.89 4.80
N ILE A 278 13.64 4.07 3.58
CA ILE A 278 14.34 3.68 2.35
C ILE A 278 15.28 4.79 1.89
N ARG A 279 16.52 4.40 1.55
CA ARG A 279 17.56 5.30 1.03
C ARG A 279 18.14 4.77 -0.28
N ALA A 280 18.66 5.68 -1.09
CA ALA A 280 19.33 5.35 -2.35
C ALA A 280 20.48 4.36 -2.13
N GLY A 281 20.51 3.30 -2.91
CA GLY A 281 21.55 2.26 -2.86
C GLY A 281 21.46 1.33 -1.65
N GLN A 282 20.44 1.49 -0.79
CA GLN A 282 20.29 0.66 0.40
C GLN A 282 20.02 -0.80 0.02
N THR A 283 20.64 -1.71 0.79
CA THR A 283 20.41 -3.14 0.71
C THR A 283 19.95 -3.63 2.08
N ASP A 284 18.74 -4.15 2.19
CA ASP A 284 18.34 -4.91 3.39
C ASP A 284 19.05 -6.27 3.35
N ARG A 285 19.76 -6.61 4.43
CA ARG A 285 20.61 -7.81 4.52
C ARG A 285 19.86 -9.05 5.02
N ARG A 286 18.62 -8.94 5.51
CA ARG A 286 17.90 -10.05 6.16
C ARG A 286 17.43 -11.13 5.19
N HIS A 287 17.26 -10.78 3.91
CA HIS A 287 16.88 -11.73 2.86
C HIS A 287 18.09 -12.42 2.18
N ARG A 288 19.26 -12.42 2.81
CA ARG A 288 20.43 -13.18 2.32
C ARG A 288 20.25 -14.68 2.60
N PRO A 289 20.62 -15.56 1.65
CA PRO A 289 20.74 -16.98 1.94
C PRO A 289 21.70 -17.19 3.12
N GLY A 290 21.23 -17.86 4.19
CA GLY A 290 22.04 -18.27 5.33
C GLY A 290 22.05 -17.35 6.57
N VAL A 291 21.27 -16.25 6.59
CA VAL A 291 21.10 -15.43 7.80
C VAL A 291 19.86 -15.92 8.55
N GLY A 292 20.05 -16.51 9.73
CA GLY A 292 18.95 -16.99 10.57
C GLY A 292 18.19 -15.84 11.26
N PRO A 293 17.00 -16.10 11.85
CA PRO A 293 16.20 -15.08 12.54
C PRO A 293 16.96 -14.35 13.67
N ALA A 294 17.96 -15.00 14.25
CA ALA A 294 18.78 -14.46 15.34
C ALA A 294 19.91 -13.51 14.87
N ASP A 295 20.35 -13.63 13.61
CA ASP A 295 21.47 -12.84 13.07
C ASP A 295 21.01 -11.52 12.42
N ALA A 296 19.70 -11.28 12.36
CA ALA A 296 19.08 -10.03 11.95
C ALA A 296 19.24 -8.89 12.98
N GLY A 297 19.79 -9.16 14.17
CA GLY A 297 19.98 -8.20 15.26
C GLY A 297 21.12 -7.17 15.06
N GLY A 298 21.85 -7.23 13.96
CA GLY A 298 23.04 -6.40 13.71
C GLY A 298 22.77 -5.13 12.89
N HIS A 299 22.42 -4.03 13.58
CA HIS A 299 22.58 -2.64 13.14
C HIS A 299 22.03 -2.22 11.77
N GLY A 300 20.73 -1.97 11.75
CA GLY A 300 20.06 -1.11 10.76
C GLY A 300 18.80 -0.41 11.29
N ALA A 301 18.44 -0.61 12.57
CA ALA A 301 17.35 0.11 13.20
C ALA A 301 17.71 1.60 13.27
N ALA A 302 17.05 2.43 12.47
CA ALA A 302 16.99 3.85 12.71
C ALA A 302 16.50 4.04 14.15
N ARG A 303 17.38 4.49 15.05
CA ARG A 303 16.95 5.01 16.36
C ARG A 303 16.02 6.16 16.04
N ALA A 304 14.71 5.97 16.22
CA ALA A 304 13.76 7.05 16.31
C ALA A 304 14.16 7.89 17.54
N VAL A 305 14.94 8.94 17.32
CA VAL A 305 15.15 9.98 18.33
C VAL A 305 13.86 10.77 18.35
N LEU A 306 12.98 10.44 19.30
CA LEU A 306 11.90 11.31 19.73
C LEU A 306 12.52 12.53 20.43
N GLY A 307 13.00 13.49 19.62
CA GLY A 307 13.46 14.80 20.05
C GLY A 307 12.32 15.80 19.93
N SER A 308 11.97 16.41 21.06
CA SER A 308 10.93 17.45 21.16
C SER A 308 11.29 18.65 20.28
N VAL A 309 10.52 18.92 19.22
CA VAL A 309 10.71 20.12 18.38
C VAL A 309 9.78 21.22 18.87
N HIS A 310 10.35 22.18 19.60
CA HIS A 310 9.74 23.49 19.82
C HIS A 310 9.96 24.38 18.59
N ARG A 311 8.84 24.90 18.07
CA ARG A 311 8.61 26.18 17.38
C ARG A 311 9.81 26.88 16.73
N ALA A 312 9.78 26.99 15.40
CA ALA A 312 10.25 28.18 14.69
C ALA A 312 9.48 28.33 13.36
N VAL A 313 8.79 29.46 13.22
CA VAL A 313 8.07 29.90 12.02
C VAL A 313 9.01 30.76 11.19
N GLY A 314 9.06 30.55 9.88
CA GLY A 314 9.76 31.40 8.92
C GLY A 314 9.19 31.24 7.52
N HIS A 315 8.70 32.33 6.94
CA HIS A 315 7.97 32.44 5.67
C HIS A 315 8.87 32.20 4.43
N GLY A 316 8.30 31.60 3.37
CA GLY A 316 8.92 31.52 2.04
C GLY A 316 8.17 30.68 1.00
N LEU A 317 7.27 31.34 0.27
CA LEU A 317 6.62 31.08 -1.04
C LEU A 317 6.45 29.65 -1.66
N LEU A 318 5.17 29.28 -1.78
CA LEU A 318 4.41 28.82 -2.98
C LEU A 318 4.93 27.64 -3.85
N HIS A 319 4.40 26.44 -3.56
CA HIS A 319 3.70 25.60 -4.53
C HIS A 319 2.55 24.84 -3.83
N ARG A 320 1.39 24.72 -4.50
CA ARG A 320 0.09 24.34 -3.93
C ARG A 320 0.05 22.91 -3.37
N ARG A 321 0.07 22.88 -2.03
CA ARG A 321 -0.44 21.92 -1.02
C ARG A 321 -1.29 20.72 -1.50
N GLN A 322 -0.82 19.52 -1.13
CA GLN A 322 -1.64 18.55 -0.41
C GLN A 322 -1.23 18.65 1.07
N VAL A 323 -2.03 19.36 1.86
CA VAL A 323 -1.91 19.37 3.32
C VAL A 323 -3.32 19.08 3.81
N CYS A 324 -3.54 17.90 4.39
CA CYS A 324 -4.72 17.65 5.21
C CYS A 324 -4.66 18.61 6.40
N SER A 325 -5.37 19.74 6.30
CA SER A 325 -5.67 20.58 7.45
C SER A 325 -6.87 19.95 8.15
N VAL A 326 -6.67 19.43 9.35
CA VAL A 326 -7.80 19.08 10.25
C VAL A 326 -8.20 20.38 10.92
N GLU A 327 -9.13 21.10 10.32
CA GLU A 327 -9.76 22.26 10.96
C GLU A 327 -10.80 21.73 11.96
N GLY A 328 -10.52 21.93 13.25
CA GLY A 328 -11.50 21.71 14.32
C GLY A 328 -12.44 22.91 14.39
N GLU A 329 -13.71 22.70 14.05
CA GLU A 329 -14.79 23.66 14.30
C GLU A 329 -14.92 23.94 15.82
N PRO A 330 -15.01 25.21 16.25
CA PRO A 330 -15.27 25.54 17.65
C PRO A 330 -16.77 25.38 17.98
N VAL A 331 -17.07 24.55 18.97
CA VAL A 331 -18.41 24.39 19.55
C VAL A 331 -18.86 25.69 20.24
N PRO A 332 -20.08 26.22 19.98
CA PRO A 332 -20.53 27.45 20.59
C PRO A 332 -21.05 27.25 22.02
N GLY A 333 -20.58 28.10 22.94
CA GLY A 333 -21.34 28.53 24.11
C GLY A 333 -20.99 27.89 25.46
N ARG A 334 -20.18 28.58 26.27
CA ARG A 334 -20.64 29.19 27.54
C ARG A 334 -19.59 30.12 28.13
N SER A 335 -20.12 31.24 28.61
CA SER A 335 -19.43 32.41 29.16
C SER A 335 -18.40 32.12 30.25
N ARG A 336 -17.32 32.89 30.26
CA ARG A 336 -16.88 33.61 31.47
C ARG A 336 -16.03 34.83 31.08
N ARG A 337 -16.39 35.94 31.72
CA ARG A 337 -15.76 37.26 31.64
C ARG A 337 -14.30 37.16 32.11
N ASN A 338 -13.39 37.83 31.42
CA ASN A 338 -12.49 38.77 32.08
C ASN A 338 -11.85 39.72 31.06
N THR A 339 -11.96 40.99 31.41
CA THR A 339 -11.40 42.19 30.80
C THR A 339 -9.88 42.24 30.94
N ALA A 340 -9.17 42.64 29.88
CA ALA A 340 -8.08 43.63 29.93
C ALA A 340 -7.68 44.02 28.50
N ALA A 341 -7.42 45.32 28.34
CA ALA A 341 -7.18 46.03 27.09
C ALA A 341 -5.75 45.87 26.54
N ALA A 342 -5.62 46.10 25.22
CA ALA A 342 -4.68 47.04 24.57
C ALA A 342 -4.26 46.49 23.19
N GLY A 343 -4.63 47.15 22.09
CA GLY A 343 -3.62 47.86 21.30
C GLY A 343 -3.92 47.73 19.80
N ARG A 344 -4.42 48.80 19.18
CA ARG A 344 -4.58 48.97 17.73
C ARG A 344 -3.20 49.09 17.07
N VAL A 345 -2.99 48.38 15.96
CA VAL A 345 -2.06 48.79 14.89
C VAL A 345 -2.64 48.38 13.54
N GLU A 346 -3.13 49.37 12.79
CA GLU A 346 -3.01 49.45 11.32
C GLU A 346 -1.88 50.47 11.03
N PRO A 347 -1.37 50.67 9.79
CA PRO A 347 -1.72 50.11 8.48
C PRO A 347 -0.48 49.68 7.63
N ALA A 348 -0.69 49.19 6.40
CA ALA A 348 0.06 49.68 5.23
C ALA A 348 -0.56 49.15 3.92
N ARG A 349 -1.12 50.08 3.14
CA ARG A 349 -1.46 49.89 1.72
C ARG A 349 -0.16 49.97 0.92
N PHE A 350 0.10 48.98 0.06
CA PHE A 350 1.13 49.10 -0.97
C PHE A 350 0.51 49.77 -2.21
N ALA A 351 1.11 50.88 -2.61
CA ALA A 351 0.84 51.57 -3.86
C ALA A 351 1.53 50.81 -5.01
N ASP A 352 0.80 50.71 -6.12
CA ASP A 352 1.24 50.17 -7.39
C ASP A 352 1.87 51.31 -8.21
N THR A 353 3.12 51.16 -8.63
CA THR A 353 3.75 52.02 -9.63
C THR A 353 4.56 51.17 -10.58
N SER A 354 3.95 50.80 -11.70
CA SER A 354 4.65 50.46 -12.94
C SER A 354 4.05 51.30 -14.07
N GLY A 355 4.90 52.03 -14.79
CA GLY A 355 4.49 52.94 -15.85
C GLY A 355 5.65 53.73 -16.43
N ASP A 356 6.31 53.11 -17.40
CA ASP A 356 6.87 53.67 -18.64
C ASP A 356 7.99 54.74 -18.62
N ALA A 357 9.10 54.33 -19.25
CA ALA A 357 10.06 55.16 -20.00
C ALA A 357 9.36 55.87 -21.21
N PRO A 358 9.93 56.84 -21.97
CA PRO A 358 11.38 57.07 -22.21
C PRO A 358 11.86 58.53 -22.40
N ARG A 359 13.15 58.78 -22.11
CA ARG A 359 14.22 59.29 -23.00
C ARG A 359 15.42 59.74 -22.18
#